data_AF-A0A8J6PVU1-F1
#
_entry.id   AF-A0A8J6PVU1-F1
#
_cell.length_a   1.000
_cell.length_b   1.000
_cell.length_c   1.000
_cell.angle_alpha   90.00
_cell.angle_beta   90.00
_cell.angle_gamma   90.00
#
_symmetry.space_group_name_H-M   'P 1'
#
loop_
_entity.id
_entity.type
_entity.pdbx_description
1 polymer ?
#
loop_
_entity_poly.entity_id
_entity_poly.type
_entity_poly.pdbx_seq_one_letter_code
_entity_poly.pdbx_strand_id
1 'polypeptide(L)'
;GDAVLAFPGTLADADPQSDVRGLGAMLYALITDRWPLGSPAGGVTGTAAPLPTVGGLKPARRGPGGAPIEPRELRPEVPFEISAVAVRALEAKGGVRTAATVAHVLEQASVVDQKTDLIPVLRLGQRAAGAHGHSLADPEAEANGRSNRLMLIIAGLGLLAVLLLGLLGWWVANVVAGDGSGAPFDDKALGLTTSAAPPTDGSAPPAGVPVPAGEVSVFSPQGTADNVGSARLVLDNNPATVWPTDSYFQQFPALKSGLGLLVTLPAPSNLTGLWINSTSPGTEVEVRSAPAASSTLDQTRVIGSATLGNGVTQIPVESNQQSRYVLIWITALSSSGSQFQSTIADVGFTAAR
;
A
#
# COMPACT_ATOMS: atom_id res chain seq x y z
N GLY A 1 -7.81 21.29 30.75
CA GLY A 1 -6.76 20.95 31.72
C GLY A 1 -5.47 20.91 30.95
N ASP A 2 -4.42 21.52 31.47
CA ASP A 2 -3.12 21.54 30.80
C ASP A 2 -2.48 20.15 30.93
N ALA A 3 -2.24 19.49 29.80
CA ALA A 3 -1.54 18.22 29.75
C ALA A 3 -0.05 18.50 29.49
N VAL A 4 0.80 18.12 30.43
CA VAL A 4 2.26 18.22 30.30
C VAL A 4 2.82 16.86 29.89
N LEU A 5 3.39 16.78 28.69
CA LEU A 5 4.14 15.62 28.23
C LEU A 5 5.53 15.66 28.84
N ALA A 6 5.78 14.83 29.85
CA ALA A 6 7.13 14.54 30.31
C ALA A 6 7.62 13.29 29.57
N PHE A 7 8.85 13.31 29.04
CA PHE A 7 9.54 12.14 28.51
C PHE A 7 10.43 11.53 29.60
N PRO A 8 9.93 10.64 30.49
CA PRO A 8 10.82 9.67 31.10
C PRO A 8 11.26 8.74 29.96
N GLY A 9 12.54 8.47 29.79
CA GLY A 9 13.03 7.55 28.75
C GLY A 9 12.30 6.19 28.77
N THR A 10 12.49 5.40 27.71
CA THR A 10 11.91 4.05 27.63
C THR A 10 12.34 3.21 28.83
N LEU A 11 11.38 2.76 29.64
CA LEU A 11 11.66 1.86 30.76
C LEU A 11 12.20 0.53 30.21
N ALA A 12 13.10 -0.13 30.94
CA ALA A 12 13.78 -1.35 30.49
C ALA A 12 12.82 -2.54 30.28
N ASP A 13 11.62 -2.47 30.83
CA ASP A 13 10.52 -3.43 30.73
C ASP A 13 9.39 -2.95 29.80
N ALA A 14 9.62 -1.91 28.99
CA ALA A 14 8.66 -1.44 28.00
C ALA A 14 8.45 -2.47 26.89
N ASP A 15 7.19 -2.79 26.61
CA ASP A 15 6.74 -3.70 25.55
C ASP A 15 5.68 -2.97 24.70
N PRO A 16 5.58 -3.21 23.38
CA PRO A 16 4.60 -2.54 22.52
C PRO A 16 3.15 -2.65 23.02
N GLN A 17 2.81 -3.73 23.73
CA GLN A 17 1.48 -3.87 24.32
C GLN A 17 1.22 -2.85 25.44
N SER A 18 2.24 -2.50 26.21
CA SER A 18 2.18 -1.46 27.24
C SER A 18 2.01 -0.07 26.63
N ASP A 19 2.61 0.18 25.47
CA ASP A 19 2.49 1.44 24.73
C ASP A 19 1.07 1.67 24.20
N VAL A 20 0.49 0.65 23.56
CA VAL A 20 -0.89 0.72 23.06
C VAL A 20 -1.88 0.93 24.20
N ARG A 21 -1.63 0.27 25.34
CA ARG A 21 -2.42 0.46 26.56
C ARG A 21 -2.28 1.87 27.13
N GLY A 22 -1.09 2.47 27.05
CA GLY A 22 -0.85 3.87 27.41
C GLY A 22 -1.62 4.85 26.53
N LEU A 23 -1.58 4.66 25.20
CA LEU A 23 -2.34 5.48 24.24
C LEU A 23 -3.86 5.36 24.46
N GLY A 24 -4.37 4.15 24.67
CA GLY A 24 -5.77 3.91 25.03
C GLY A 24 -6.17 4.63 26.32
N ALA A 25 -5.28 4.66 27.32
CA ALA A 25 -5.52 5.36 28.57
C ALA A 25 -5.57 6.88 28.41
N MET A 26 -4.69 7.45 27.59
CA MET A 26 -4.70 8.86 27.24
C MET A 26 -5.98 9.24 26.49
N LEU A 27 -6.37 8.45 25.48
CA LEU A 27 -7.60 8.68 24.73
C LEU A 27 -8.85 8.65 25.64
N TYR A 28 -8.94 7.64 26.51
CA TYR A 28 -10.02 7.53 27.48
C TYR A 28 -10.06 8.75 28.42
N ALA A 29 -8.90 9.21 28.89
CA ALA A 29 -8.78 10.38 29.76
C ALA A 29 -9.19 11.68 29.07
N LEU A 30 -8.83 11.87 27.81
CA LEU A 30 -9.23 13.05 27.03
C LEU A 30 -10.75 13.12 26.83
N ILE A 31 -11.41 11.97 26.67
CA ILE A 31 -12.86 11.91 26.46
C ILE A 31 -13.63 12.06 27.78
N THR A 32 -13.17 11.38 28.84
CA THR A 32 -13.95 11.21 30.08
C THR A 32 -13.48 12.08 31.24
N ASP A 33 -12.31 12.73 31.12
CA ASP A 33 -11.63 13.41 32.23
C ASP A 33 -11.31 12.45 33.39
N ARG A 34 -11.11 11.15 33.08
CA ARG A 34 -10.83 10.09 34.07
C ARG A 34 -9.69 9.19 33.62
N TRP A 35 -8.89 8.74 34.57
CA TRP A 35 -7.75 7.86 34.27
C TRP A 35 -8.13 6.37 34.42
N PRO A 36 -7.98 5.53 33.37
CA PRO A 36 -8.48 4.15 33.40
C PRO A 36 -7.50 3.10 33.91
N LEU A 37 -6.20 3.40 33.98
CA LEU A 37 -5.19 2.46 34.48
C LEU A 37 -5.09 2.58 36.01
N GLY A 38 -5.14 1.44 36.70
CA GLY A 38 -4.74 1.37 38.11
C GLY A 38 -3.22 1.28 38.23
N SER A 39 -2.67 1.52 39.43
CA SER A 39 -1.23 1.46 39.68
C SER A 39 -0.55 0.22 39.07
N PRO A 40 0.70 0.35 38.60
CA PRO A 40 1.53 -0.82 38.31
C PRO A 40 1.68 -1.66 39.59
N ALA A 41 1.77 -2.98 39.40
CA ALA A 41 1.98 -3.96 40.46
C ALA A 41 3.34 -3.71 41.14
N GLY A 42 3.35 -2.86 42.17
CA GLY A 42 4.56 -2.42 42.85
C GLY A 42 4.38 -1.22 43.79
N GLY A 43 3.23 -0.52 43.72
CA GLY A 43 2.91 0.57 44.66
C GLY A 43 2.33 0.07 45.99
N VAL A 44 2.85 0.63 47.09
CA VAL A 44 2.55 0.31 48.50
C VAL A 44 1.07 0.03 48.77
N THR A 45 0.77 -1.19 49.22
CA THR A 45 -0.56 -1.59 49.72
C THR A 45 -0.74 -1.09 51.15
N GLY A 46 -1.56 -0.06 51.34
CA GLY A 46 -1.96 0.44 52.67
C GLY A 46 -3.33 1.12 52.62
N THR A 47 -4.13 0.95 53.67
CA THR A 47 -5.55 1.34 53.78
C THR A 47 -5.80 2.85 53.90
N ALA A 48 -4.80 3.70 53.66
CA ALA A 48 -4.88 5.16 53.84
C ALA A 48 -4.25 5.97 52.70
N ALA A 49 -3.94 5.37 51.55
CA ALA A 49 -3.47 6.10 50.37
C ALA A 49 -4.65 6.39 49.43
N PRO A 50 -4.92 7.65 49.05
CA PRO A 50 -5.82 7.95 47.94
C PRO A 50 -5.35 7.17 46.71
N LEU A 51 -6.27 6.57 45.96
CA LEU A 51 -5.95 5.90 44.69
C LEU A 51 -5.10 6.87 43.85
N PRO A 52 -3.86 6.51 43.47
CA PRO A 52 -2.96 7.45 42.85
C PRO A 52 -3.55 7.92 41.53
N THR A 53 -3.83 9.21 41.46
CA THR A 53 -4.34 9.89 40.26
C THR A 53 -3.15 10.29 39.41
N VAL A 54 -3.06 9.78 38.19
CA VAL A 54 -2.06 10.27 37.22
C VAL A 54 -2.45 11.68 36.82
N GLY A 55 -1.57 12.66 37.10
CA GLY A 55 -1.80 14.06 36.74
C GLY A 55 -3.03 14.71 37.39
N GLY A 56 -3.49 14.22 38.55
CA GLY A 56 -4.68 14.75 39.24
C GLY A 56 -6.04 14.30 38.67
N LEU A 57 -6.04 13.43 37.65
CA LEU A 57 -7.27 12.88 37.07
C LEU A 57 -7.92 11.84 37.99
N LYS A 58 -9.23 11.96 38.20
CA LYS A 58 -10.02 11.00 38.98
C LYS A 58 -9.97 9.61 38.32
N PRO A 59 -9.96 8.51 39.10
CA PRO A 59 -10.02 7.15 38.53
C PRO A 59 -11.29 6.92 37.69
N ALA A 60 -11.17 6.12 36.63
CA ALA A 60 -12.31 5.72 35.81
C ALA A 60 -13.32 4.88 36.60
N ARG A 61 -14.60 5.09 36.32
CA ARG A 61 -15.67 4.24 36.86
C ARG A 61 -15.54 2.86 36.21
N ARG A 62 -15.64 1.79 37.02
CA ARG A 62 -15.50 0.41 36.56
C ARG A 62 -16.84 -0.33 36.63
N GLY A 63 -17.08 -1.20 35.66
CA GLY A 63 -18.24 -2.07 35.62
C GLY A 63 -18.06 -3.33 36.48
N PRO A 64 -19.05 -4.25 36.48
CA PRO A 64 -19.04 -5.46 37.31
C PRO A 64 -17.83 -6.38 37.10
N GLY A 65 -17.21 -6.36 35.91
CA GLY A 65 -16.00 -7.11 35.58
C GLY A 65 -14.68 -6.41 35.90
N GLY A 66 -14.71 -5.26 36.60
CA GLY A 66 -13.51 -4.48 36.92
C GLY A 66 -12.90 -3.73 35.72
N ALA A 67 -13.42 -3.89 34.50
CA ALA A 67 -13.07 -3.08 33.34
C ALA A 67 -13.63 -1.65 33.47
N PRO A 68 -12.94 -0.62 32.93
CA PRO A 68 -13.49 0.73 32.86
C PRO A 68 -14.77 0.75 32.02
N ILE A 69 -15.75 1.53 32.46
CA ILE A 69 -17.01 1.74 31.72
C ILE A 69 -16.70 2.46 30.41
N GLU A 70 -17.41 2.10 29.34
CA GLU A 70 -17.17 2.67 28.02
C GLU A 70 -17.43 4.19 27.98
N PRO A 71 -16.60 4.98 27.25
CA PRO A 71 -16.80 6.42 27.13
C PRO A 71 -18.21 6.81 26.66
N ARG A 72 -18.80 6.06 25.74
CA ARG A 72 -20.15 6.33 25.20
C ARG A 72 -21.27 6.17 26.22
N GLU A 73 -21.10 5.31 27.23
CA GLU A 73 -22.07 5.20 28.33
C GLU A 73 -22.05 6.44 29.24
N LEU A 74 -20.90 7.10 29.35
CA LEU A 74 -20.73 8.34 30.12
C LEU A 74 -21.06 9.59 29.30
N ARG A 75 -20.79 9.54 27.99
CA ARG A 75 -20.95 10.62 27.02
C ARG A 75 -21.56 10.07 25.72
N PRO A 76 -22.90 10.02 25.61
CA PRO A 76 -23.59 9.44 24.46
C PRO A 76 -23.24 10.08 23.11
N GLU A 77 -22.73 11.31 23.13
CA GLU A 77 -22.24 12.05 21.97
C GLU A 77 -20.97 11.47 21.34
N VAL A 78 -20.23 10.62 22.06
CA VAL A 78 -18.98 10.02 21.56
C VAL A 78 -19.32 8.94 20.52
N PRO A 79 -18.71 9.00 19.31
CA PRO A 79 -18.86 7.96 18.30
C PRO A 79 -18.48 6.56 18.84
N PHE A 80 -19.25 5.55 18.43
CA PHE A 80 -19.06 4.17 18.89
C PHE A 80 -17.63 3.67 18.66
N GLU A 81 -17.04 3.99 17.51
CA GLU A 81 -15.70 3.55 17.12
C GLU A 81 -14.63 4.09 18.08
N ILE A 82 -14.70 5.37 18.45
CA ILE A 82 -13.77 6.01 19.38
C ILE A 82 -13.92 5.40 20.78
N SER A 83 -15.16 5.17 21.22
CA SER A 83 -15.46 4.52 22.51
C SER A 83 -14.89 3.10 22.57
N ALA A 84 -15.12 2.31 21.51
CA ALA A 84 -14.66 0.93 21.42
C ALA A 84 -13.14 0.84 21.38
N VAL A 85 -12.47 1.72 20.63
CA VAL A 85 -11.01 1.77 20.58
C VAL A 85 -10.40 2.11 21.93
N ALA A 86 -10.94 3.11 22.63
CA ALA A 86 -10.46 3.51 23.94
C ALA A 86 -10.50 2.35 24.95
N VAL A 87 -11.58 1.57 24.97
CA VAL A 87 -11.74 0.44 25.91
C VAL A 87 -10.94 -0.78 25.47
N ARG A 88 -10.96 -1.10 24.17
CA ARG A 88 -10.29 -2.29 23.63
C ARG A 88 -8.76 -2.15 23.63
N ALA A 89 -8.22 -0.94 23.58
CA ALA A 89 -6.80 -0.68 23.79
C ALA A 89 -6.36 -0.91 25.25
N LEU A 90 -7.30 -0.90 26.22
CA LEU A 90 -7.00 -1.09 27.65
C LEU A 90 -6.98 -2.57 28.08
N GLU A 91 -7.50 -3.47 27.25
CA GLU A 91 -7.61 -4.91 27.53
C GLU A 91 -6.29 -5.66 27.27
N ALA A 92 -5.73 -6.25 28.32
CA ALA A 92 -4.47 -6.99 28.24
C ALA A 92 -4.56 -8.36 27.53
N LYS A 93 -5.78 -8.89 27.32
CA LYS A 93 -6.02 -10.18 26.64
C LYS A 93 -7.06 -10.00 25.54
N GLY A 94 -6.61 -9.84 24.30
CA GLY A 94 -7.47 -9.82 23.11
C GLY A 94 -7.81 -8.43 22.54
N GLY A 95 -7.24 -7.36 23.12
CA GLY A 95 -7.38 -5.99 22.64
C GLY A 95 -6.67 -5.69 21.32
N VAL A 96 -6.86 -4.48 20.79
CA VAL A 96 -6.19 -3.96 19.59
C VAL A 96 -4.68 -3.95 19.83
N ARG A 97 -3.91 -4.73 19.07
CA ARG A 97 -2.49 -5.03 19.40
C ARG A 97 -1.47 -4.08 18.79
N THR A 98 -1.90 -3.10 18.00
CA THR A 98 -0.97 -2.17 17.34
C THR A 98 -1.53 -0.75 17.39
N ALA A 99 -0.66 0.21 17.67
CA ALA A 99 -0.99 1.64 17.62
C ALA A 99 -1.48 2.06 16.23
N ALA A 100 -1.04 1.35 15.19
CA ALA A 100 -1.49 1.53 13.80
C ALA A 100 -3.00 1.25 13.62
N THR A 101 -3.55 0.21 14.27
CA THR A 101 -4.99 -0.07 14.18
C THR A 101 -5.81 0.95 14.98
N VAL A 102 -5.30 1.41 16.13
CA VAL A 102 -5.91 2.52 16.89
C VAL A 102 -5.96 3.77 16.02
N ALA A 103 -4.82 4.17 15.43
CA ALA A 103 -4.72 5.33 14.56
C ALA A 103 -5.67 5.24 13.36
N HIS A 104 -5.74 4.07 12.70
CA HIS A 104 -6.61 3.86 11.54
C HIS A 104 -8.10 4.00 11.87
N VAL A 105 -8.55 3.49 13.02
CA VAL A 105 -9.96 3.62 13.43
C VAL A 105 -10.30 5.05 13.86
N LEU A 106 -9.39 5.75 14.54
CA LEU A 106 -9.58 7.18 14.84
C LEU A 106 -9.64 8.03 13.58
N GLU A 107 -8.81 7.71 12.58
CA GLU A 107 -8.82 8.40 11.29
C GLU A 107 -10.14 8.15 10.54
N GLN A 108 -10.63 6.91 10.49
CA GLN A 108 -11.94 6.58 9.92
C GLN A 108 -13.11 7.27 10.63
N ALA A 109 -13.10 7.33 11.96
CA ALA A 109 -14.14 8.00 12.73
C ALA A 109 -14.15 9.53 12.49
N SER A 110 -12.99 10.15 12.26
CA SER A 110 -12.87 11.59 11.97
C SER A 110 -13.47 11.99 10.60
N VAL A 111 -13.48 11.07 9.64
CA VAL A 111 -14.07 11.30 8.29
C VAL A 111 -15.60 11.40 8.34
N VAL A 112 -16.25 10.75 9.33
CA VAL A 112 -17.71 10.82 9.50
C VAL A 112 -18.14 12.15 10.11
N ASP A 113 -17.33 12.74 10.99
CA ASP A 113 -17.60 14.02 11.66
C ASP A 113 -17.50 15.21 10.66
N GLN A 114 -16.49 15.20 9.79
CA GLN A 114 -16.33 16.22 8.74
C GLN A 114 -17.49 16.26 7.72
N LYS A 115 -18.19 15.14 7.52
CA LYS A 115 -19.36 15.08 6.63
C LYS A 115 -20.62 15.67 7.26
N THR A 116 -20.69 15.73 8.59
CA THR A 116 -21.84 16.30 9.32
C THR A 116 -21.72 17.81 9.46
N ASP A 117 -20.50 18.36 9.54
CA ASP A 117 -20.24 19.81 9.63
C ASP A 117 -20.57 20.59 8.33
N LEU A 118 -20.74 19.89 7.21
CA LEU A 118 -21.12 20.45 5.91
C LEU A 118 -22.63 20.38 5.63
N ILE A 119 -23.44 19.87 6.56
CA ILE A 119 -24.91 19.88 6.43
C ILE A 119 -25.42 21.20 7.03
N PRO A 120 -25.89 22.17 6.22
CA PRO A 120 -26.47 23.38 6.76
C PRO A 120 -27.70 23.01 7.61
N VAL A 121 -27.72 23.46 8.85
CA VAL A 121 -28.89 23.37 9.73
C VAL A 121 -30.03 24.15 9.08
N LEU A 122 -30.94 23.46 8.39
CA LEU A 122 -32.18 24.03 7.91
C LEU A 122 -33.07 24.33 9.12
N ARG A 123 -33.00 25.56 9.63
CA ARG A 123 -34.08 26.09 10.49
C ARG A 123 -35.34 26.13 9.65
N LEU A 124 -36.36 25.35 10.04
CA LEU A 124 -37.71 25.50 9.51
C LEU A 124 -38.16 26.95 9.73
N GLY A 125 -38.19 27.75 8.66
CA GLY A 125 -38.69 29.13 8.70
C GLY A 125 -38.09 30.12 7.71
N GLN A 126 -36.91 29.86 7.13
CA GLN A 126 -36.28 30.80 6.19
C GLN A 126 -36.24 30.25 4.77
N ARG A 127 -37.26 30.59 3.99
CA ARG A 127 -37.28 30.40 2.54
C ARG A 127 -36.45 31.49 1.89
N ALA A 128 -35.36 31.14 1.21
CA ALA A 128 -34.66 32.06 0.32
C ALA A 128 -35.61 32.44 -0.84
N ALA A 129 -35.86 33.74 -1.00
CA ALA A 129 -36.61 34.25 -2.14
C ALA A 129 -35.77 34.07 -3.41
N GLY A 130 -36.22 33.22 -4.34
CA GLY A 130 -35.59 33.09 -5.66
C GLY A 130 -35.50 31.68 -6.27
N ALA A 131 -35.90 30.62 -5.57
CA ALA A 131 -35.91 29.28 -6.17
C ALA A 131 -37.14 29.09 -7.08
N HIS A 132 -36.98 29.37 -8.38
CA HIS A 132 -37.93 28.97 -9.42
C HIS A 132 -38.00 27.44 -9.50
N GLY A 133 -39.23 26.93 -9.57
CA GLY A 133 -39.56 25.53 -9.30
C GLY A 133 -38.97 24.52 -10.29
N HIS A 134 -38.41 23.45 -9.75
CA HIS A 134 -38.40 22.16 -10.41
C HIS A 134 -39.68 21.42 -10.02
N SER A 135 -40.61 21.37 -10.97
CA SER A 135 -41.74 20.44 -10.95
C SER A 135 -41.18 19.03 -10.90
N LEU A 136 -41.72 18.21 -10.00
CA LEU A 136 -41.41 16.78 -9.90
C LEU A 136 -41.70 16.13 -11.26
N ALA A 137 -40.74 15.35 -11.77
CA ALA A 137 -40.90 14.59 -12.99
C ALA A 137 -41.93 13.46 -12.77
N ASP A 138 -42.89 13.41 -13.69
CA ASP A 138 -43.94 12.38 -13.79
C ASP A 138 -43.32 11.09 -14.36
N PRO A 139 -43.33 9.95 -13.63
CA PRO A 139 -42.62 8.73 -14.04
C PRO A 139 -43.27 7.97 -15.22
N GLU A 140 -44.42 8.42 -15.75
CA GLU A 140 -45.16 7.66 -16.78
C GLU A 140 -44.98 8.18 -18.23
N ALA A 141 -44.17 9.22 -18.47
CA ALA A 141 -44.01 9.79 -19.82
C ALA A 141 -42.79 9.25 -20.64
N GLU A 142 -41.87 8.45 -20.07
CA GLU A 142 -40.64 8.01 -20.76
C GLU A 142 -40.63 6.54 -21.24
N ALA A 143 -41.76 5.84 -21.28
CA ALA A 143 -41.76 4.41 -21.60
C ALA A 143 -41.71 4.08 -23.11
N ASN A 144 -41.86 5.04 -24.04
CA ASN A 144 -42.11 4.70 -25.45
C ASN A 144 -41.04 5.13 -26.48
N GLY A 145 -39.81 5.42 -26.06
CA GLY A 145 -38.73 5.88 -26.96
C GLY A 145 -37.41 5.09 -26.96
N ARG A 146 -37.23 4.10 -26.07
CA ARG A 146 -35.93 3.45 -25.82
C ARG A 146 -35.72 2.07 -26.46
N SER A 147 -36.72 1.48 -27.12
CA SER A 147 -36.63 0.09 -27.62
C SER A 147 -35.70 -0.09 -28.83
N ASN A 148 -35.71 0.81 -29.82
CA ASN A 148 -34.90 0.62 -31.02
C ASN A 148 -33.38 0.79 -30.79
N ARG A 149 -32.97 1.65 -29.84
CA ARG A 149 -31.54 1.85 -29.55
C ARG A 149 -30.95 0.70 -28.73
N LEU A 150 -31.72 0.15 -27.79
CA LEU A 150 -31.32 -1.02 -27.02
C LEU A 150 -31.20 -2.26 -27.91
N MET A 151 -32.12 -2.45 -28.86
CA MET A 151 -32.09 -3.57 -29.80
C MET A 151 -30.89 -3.50 -30.77
N LEU A 152 -30.48 -2.30 -31.18
CA LEU A 152 -29.25 -2.09 -31.96
C LEU A 152 -27.97 -2.39 -31.15
N ILE A 153 -27.95 -2.06 -29.86
CA ILE A 153 -26.81 -2.36 -28.96
C ILE A 153 -26.68 -3.87 -28.73
N ILE A 154 -27.80 -4.57 -28.53
CA ILE A 154 -27.83 -6.03 -28.34
C ILE A 154 -27.39 -6.74 -29.63
N ALA A 155 -27.85 -6.27 -30.80
CA ALA A 155 -27.42 -6.81 -32.09
C ALA A 155 -25.92 -6.58 -32.34
N GLY A 156 -25.39 -5.40 -31.98
CA GLY A 156 -23.97 -5.09 -32.06
C GLY A 156 -23.10 -5.96 -31.15
N LEU A 157 -23.56 -6.22 -29.93
CA LEU A 157 -22.86 -7.10 -28.97
C LEU A 157 -22.82 -8.56 -29.46
N GLY A 158 -23.91 -9.04 -30.06
CA GLY A 158 -23.96 -10.36 -30.67
C GLY A 158 -22.99 -10.52 -31.83
N LEU A 159 -22.93 -9.52 -32.73
CA LEU A 159 -21.98 -9.52 -33.85
C LEU A 159 -20.51 -9.53 -33.37
N LEU A 160 -20.22 -8.72 -32.34
CA LEU A 160 -18.88 -8.63 -31.76
C LEU A 160 -18.46 -9.94 -31.08
N ALA A 161 -19.36 -10.60 -30.36
CA ALA A 161 -19.10 -11.91 -29.77
C ALA A 161 -18.78 -12.98 -30.82
N VAL A 162 -19.52 -13.00 -31.94
CA VAL A 162 -19.27 -13.93 -33.05
C VAL A 162 -17.92 -13.66 -33.72
N LEU A 163 -17.54 -12.38 -33.90
CA LEU A 163 -16.22 -12.01 -34.43
C LEU A 163 -15.08 -12.44 -33.50
N LEU A 164 -15.23 -12.25 -32.19
CA LEU A 164 -14.23 -12.70 -31.21
C LEU A 164 -14.08 -14.22 -31.19
N LEU A 165 -15.19 -14.97 -31.26
CA LEU A 165 -15.16 -16.44 -31.35
C LEU A 165 -14.52 -16.92 -32.66
N GLY A 166 -14.77 -16.25 -33.78
CA GLY A 166 -14.11 -16.54 -35.05
C GLY A 166 -12.60 -16.27 -35.01
N LEU A 167 -12.19 -15.15 -34.39
CA LEU A 167 -10.77 -14.80 -34.22
C LEU A 167 -10.06 -15.77 -33.29
N LEU A 168 -10.73 -16.22 -32.23
CA LEU A 168 -10.23 -17.22 -31.30
C LEU A 168 -10.07 -18.59 -31.97
N GLY A 169 -11.05 -19.00 -32.80
CA GLY A 169 -10.97 -20.23 -33.59
C GLY A 169 -9.84 -20.19 -34.61
N TRP A 170 -9.63 -19.06 -35.29
CA TRP A 170 -8.50 -18.85 -36.20
C TRP A 170 -7.15 -18.91 -35.46
N TRP A 171 -7.05 -18.30 -34.27
CA TRP A 171 -5.84 -18.36 -33.45
C TRP A 171 -5.50 -19.78 -33.01
N VAL A 172 -6.50 -20.55 -32.54
CA VAL A 172 -6.32 -21.96 -32.14
C VAL A 172 -5.93 -22.83 -33.34
N ALA A 173 -6.55 -22.63 -34.51
CA ALA A 173 -6.18 -23.37 -35.72
C ALA A 173 -4.74 -23.10 -36.16
N ASN A 174 -4.26 -21.85 -36.03
CA ASN A 174 -2.88 -21.49 -36.39
C ASN A 174 -1.84 -22.04 -35.40
N VAL A 175 -2.21 -22.20 -34.13
CA VAL A 175 -1.36 -22.84 -33.10
C VAL A 175 -1.28 -24.36 -33.30
N VAL A 176 -2.35 -24.99 -33.78
CA VAL A 176 -2.41 -26.45 -33.99
C VAL A 176 -1.90 -26.89 -35.37
N ALA A 177 -1.95 -26.02 -36.39
CA ALA A 177 -1.54 -26.35 -37.76
C ALA A 177 -0.07 -26.00 -38.12
N GLY A 178 0.73 -25.56 -37.15
CA GLY A 178 2.13 -25.17 -37.36
C GLY A 178 3.13 -26.18 -36.79
N ASP A 179 3.33 -27.32 -37.46
CA ASP A 179 4.66 -27.73 -37.95
C ASP A 179 4.51 -28.99 -38.82
N GLY A 180 4.74 -28.83 -40.12
CA GLY A 180 4.60 -29.86 -41.12
C GLY A 180 5.77 -29.77 -42.08
N SER A 181 6.94 -30.23 -41.68
CA SER A 181 8.00 -30.63 -42.62
C SER A 181 8.80 -31.79 -42.03
N GLY A 182 8.81 -32.90 -42.76
CA GLY A 182 9.31 -34.18 -42.29
C GLY A 182 10.80 -34.41 -42.57
N ALA A 183 11.43 -35.22 -41.70
CA ALA A 183 12.46 -36.21 -42.03
C ALA A 183 12.58 -37.21 -40.85
N PRO A 184 13.02 -38.46 -41.10
CA PRO A 184 12.50 -39.64 -40.41
C PRO A 184 13.32 -40.06 -39.19
N PHE A 185 12.63 -40.83 -38.33
CA PHE A 185 13.07 -41.70 -37.25
C PHE A 185 14.57 -42.01 -37.19
N ASP A 186 15.20 -41.69 -36.04
CA ASP A 186 16.39 -42.37 -35.58
C ASP A 186 16.04 -43.21 -34.35
N ASP A 187 16.23 -44.51 -34.53
CA ASP A 187 15.80 -45.57 -33.65
C ASP A 187 16.86 -45.75 -32.57
N LYS A 188 16.74 -45.07 -31.43
CA LYS A 188 17.51 -45.44 -30.24
C LYS A 188 16.82 -45.02 -28.94
N ALA A 189 16.67 -46.03 -28.10
CA ALA A 189 16.47 -45.97 -26.66
C ALA A 189 15.03 -45.79 -26.14
N LEU A 190 14.22 -46.83 -26.34
CA LEU A 190 13.34 -47.28 -25.26
C LEU A 190 14.20 -47.81 -24.10
N GLY A 191 14.13 -47.12 -22.96
CA GLY A 191 14.24 -47.78 -21.66
C GLY A 191 15.42 -47.38 -20.78
N LEU A 192 15.05 -46.76 -19.65
CA LEU A 192 15.59 -47.07 -18.32
C LEU A 192 16.99 -46.51 -17.99
N THR A 193 17.06 -45.22 -17.69
CA THR A 193 17.79 -44.67 -16.51
C THR A 193 17.47 -43.18 -16.37
N THR A 194 17.35 -42.74 -15.11
CA THR A 194 17.06 -41.35 -14.72
C THR A 194 18.09 -40.39 -15.31
N SER A 195 17.65 -39.37 -16.03
CA SER A 195 18.50 -38.25 -16.41
C SER A 195 17.71 -36.96 -16.25
N ALA A 196 18.31 -36.04 -15.48
CA ALA A 196 17.76 -34.74 -15.14
C ALA A 196 17.31 -33.98 -16.40
N ALA A 197 16.09 -33.46 -16.37
CA ALA A 197 15.65 -32.48 -17.35
C ALA A 197 16.50 -31.21 -17.19
N PRO A 198 17.01 -30.62 -18.28
CA PRO A 198 17.72 -29.35 -18.23
C PRO A 198 16.76 -28.24 -17.78
N PRO A 199 17.24 -27.19 -17.09
CA PRO A 199 16.41 -26.05 -16.79
C PRO A 199 15.97 -25.41 -18.11
N THR A 200 14.67 -25.24 -18.26
CA THR A 200 14.08 -24.40 -19.30
C THR A 200 14.67 -23.01 -19.20
N ASP A 201 15.19 -22.50 -20.31
CA ASP A 201 15.88 -21.23 -20.49
C ASP A 201 15.22 -20.08 -19.70
N GLY A 202 15.84 -19.74 -18.57
CA GLY A 202 15.78 -18.39 -18.04
C GLY A 202 16.49 -17.48 -19.02
N SER A 203 15.80 -16.42 -19.45
CA SER A 203 16.37 -15.36 -20.27
C SER A 203 17.76 -14.98 -19.75
N ALA A 204 18.78 -15.17 -20.58
CA ALA A 204 20.18 -14.98 -20.19
C ALA A 204 20.40 -13.55 -19.66
N PRO A 205 21.19 -13.37 -18.57
CA PRO A 205 21.64 -12.04 -18.16
C PRO A 205 22.43 -11.39 -19.31
N PRO A 206 22.35 -10.06 -19.50
CA PRO A 206 23.06 -9.38 -20.57
C PRO A 206 24.57 -9.62 -20.49
N ALA A 207 25.25 -9.48 -21.64
CA ALA A 207 26.70 -9.38 -21.69
C ALA A 207 27.18 -8.16 -20.87
N GLY A 208 27.69 -8.43 -19.68
CA GLY A 208 28.20 -7.45 -18.72
C GLY A 208 28.62 -8.15 -17.44
N VAL A 209 29.45 -7.51 -16.62
CA VAL A 209 29.80 -8.07 -15.30
C VAL A 209 28.67 -7.73 -14.33
N PRO A 210 28.06 -8.70 -13.63
CA PRO A 210 27.08 -8.42 -12.60
C PRO A 210 27.69 -7.54 -11.51
N VAL A 211 27.02 -6.46 -11.14
CA VAL A 211 27.43 -5.60 -10.02
C VAL A 211 26.61 -5.97 -8.80
N PRO A 212 27.22 -6.48 -7.71
CA PRO A 212 26.48 -6.72 -6.48
C PRO A 212 26.00 -5.39 -5.93
N ALA A 213 24.70 -5.25 -5.68
CA ALA A 213 24.15 -4.10 -4.98
C ALA A 213 24.37 -4.25 -3.48
N GLY A 214 24.78 -3.18 -2.80
CA GLY A 214 25.14 -3.24 -1.38
C GLY A 214 23.98 -2.88 -0.46
N GLU A 215 23.37 -1.73 -0.69
CA GLU A 215 22.28 -1.22 0.14
C GLU A 215 21.15 -0.67 -0.71
N VAL A 216 19.95 -0.69 -0.16
CA VAL A 216 18.76 -0.12 -0.79
C VAL A 216 17.93 0.60 0.26
N SER A 217 17.41 1.77 -0.12
CA SER A 217 16.52 2.59 0.70
C SER A 217 15.39 3.13 -0.16
N VAL A 218 14.21 3.32 0.43
CA VAL A 218 13.07 3.92 -0.27
C VAL A 218 13.31 5.43 -0.42
N PHE A 219 13.18 5.90 -1.65
CA PHE A 219 13.31 7.30 -2.02
C PHE A 219 11.92 7.90 -2.24
N SER A 220 11.47 8.74 -1.30
CA SER A 220 10.20 9.44 -1.40
C SER A 220 10.40 10.92 -1.07
N PRO A 221 10.58 11.80 -2.08
CA PRO A 221 10.77 13.23 -1.85
C PRO A 221 9.49 13.92 -1.36
N GLN A 222 8.32 13.28 -1.55
CA GLN A 222 7.01 13.81 -1.18
C GLN A 222 6.24 12.79 -0.33
N GLY A 223 5.86 13.21 0.89
CA GLY A 223 5.09 12.38 1.81
C GLY A 223 5.90 11.26 2.47
N THR A 224 5.19 10.28 3.02
CA THR A 224 5.79 9.12 3.69
C THR A 224 6.34 8.12 2.66
N ALA A 225 7.45 7.47 3.00
CA ALA A 225 8.04 6.41 2.21
C ALA A 225 7.30 5.08 2.38
N ASP A 226 7.06 4.40 1.26
CA ASP A 226 6.27 3.17 1.18
C ASP A 226 7.08 1.95 1.64
N ASN A 227 6.51 1.16 2.55
CA ASN A 227 7.01 -0.16 2.96
C ASN A 227 8.55 -0.26 3.15
N VAL A 228 9.14 0.69 3.86
CA VAL A 228 10.61 0.81 4.02
C VAL A 228 11.27 -0.47 4.54
N GLY A 229 10.58 -1.22 5.40
CA GLY A 229 11.08 -2.47 5.99
C GLY A 229 11.31 -3.61 4.99
N SER A 230 10.61 -3.61 3.85
CA SER A 230 10.76 -4.63 2.80
C SER A 230 11.65 -4.20 1.64
N ALA A 231 12.21 -2.98 1.67
CA ALA A 231 13.05 -2.49 0.59
C ALA A 231 14.24 -3.41 0.30
N ARG A 232 14.82 -4.06 1.33
CA ARG A 232 15.96 -4.98 1.15
C ARG A 232 15.62 -6.26 0.38
N LEU A 233 14.34 -6.61 0.26
CA LEU A 233 13.92 -7.82 -0.46
C LEU A 233 14.26 -7.71 -1.95
N VAL A 234 14.33 -6.51 -2.53
CA VAL A 234 14.66 -6.36 -3.96
C VAL A 234 16.08 -6.81 -4.34
N LEU A 235 16.93 -7.08 -3.35
CA LEU A 235 18.32 -7.51 -3.55
C LEU A 235 18.56 -8.95 -3.07
N ASP A 236 17.52 -9.68 -2.64
CA ASP A 236 17.68 -11.03 -2.08
C ASP A 236 17.73 -12.15 -3.14
N ASN A 237 17.48 -11.82 -4.41
CA ASN A 237 17.43 -12.74 -5.56
C ASN A 237 16.37 -13.84 -5.39
N ASN A 238 15.27 -13.54 -4.71
CA ASN A 238 14.14 -14.43 -4.53
C ASN A 238 12.86 -13.81 -5.12
N PRO A 239 12.37 -14.32 -6.27
CA PRO A 239 11.20 -13.75 -6.94
C PRO A 239 9.88 -13.91 -6.16
N ALA A 240 9.88 -14.69 -5.07
CA ALA A 240 8.72 -14.87 -4.20
C ALA A 240 8.60 -13.79 -3.11
N THR A 241 9.67 -13.03 -2.84
CA THR A 241 9.67 -11.89 -1.93
C THR A 241 9.57 -10.60 -2.74
N VAL A 242 8.81 -9.63 -2.23
CA VAL A 242 8.57 -8.38 -2.96
C VAL A 242 8.59 -7.19 -2.03
N TRP A 243 9.06 -6.06 -2.55
CA TRP A 243 8.74 -4.76 -2.00
C TRP A 243 7.49 -4.20 -2.72
N PRO A 244 6.36 -4.02 -2.02
CA PRO A 244 5.18 -3.37 -2.56
C PRO A 244 5.23 -1.85 -2.33
N THR A 245 4.71 -1.07 -3.28
CA THR A 245 4.25 0.29 -2.98
C THR A 245 3.00 0.23 -2.11
N ASP A 246 2.63 1.34 -1.50
CA ASP A 246 1.30 1.46 -0.90
C ASP A 246 0.23 1.41 -1.98
N SER A 247 -1.02 1.22 -1.57
CA SER A 247 -2.17 1.27 -2.47
C SER A 247 -2.67 2.70 -2.61
N TYR A 248 -2.70 3.19 -3.85
CA TYR A 248 -3.08 4.55 -4.17
C TYR A 248 -4.42 4.60 -4.90
N PHE A 249 -5.28 5.57 -4.59
CA PHE A 249 -6.54 5.78 -5.32
C PHE A 249 -6.37 6.65 -6.58
N GLN A 250 -5.24 7.33 -6.72
CA GLN A 250 -4.90 8.18 -7.86
C GLN A 250 -3.54 7.80 -8.41
N GLN A 251 -3.39 7.87 -9.73
CA GLN A 251 -2.13 7.60 -10.42
C GLN A 251 -1.12 8.75 -10.22
N PHE A 252 0.17 8.46 -10.25
CA PHE A 252 1.20 9.49 -10.34
C PHE A 252 1.15 10.20 -11.70
N PRO A 253 1.36 11.53 -11.76
CA PRO A 253 1.88 12.38 -10.69
C PRO A 253 0.82 13.08 -9.80
N ALA A 254 -0.46 12.68 -9.85
CA ALA A 254 -1.55 13.46 -9.26
C ALA A 254 -1.44 13.68 -7.74
N LEU A 255 -0.95 12.68 -7.01
CA LEU A 255 -0.73 12.76 -5.55
C LEU A 255 0.74 13.05 -5.18
N LYS A 256 1.66 12.30 -5.78
CA LYS A 256 3.12 12.45 -5.66
C LYS A 256 3.69 12.46 -7.07
N SER A 257 4.81 13.15 -7.29
CA SER A 257 5.52 13.09 -8.58
C SER A 257 6.05 11.69 -8.92
N GLY A 258 6.09 10.79 -7.93
CA GLY A 258 6.58 9.42 -8.01
C GLY A 258 7.15 8.98 -6.67
N LEU A 259 7.70 7.76 -6.65
CA LEU A 259 8.51 7.23 -5.55
C LEU A 259 9.48 6.19 -6.11
N GLY A 260 10.50 5.80 -5.36
CA GLY A 260 11.47 4.85 -5.89
C GLY A 260 12.32 4.16 -4.86
N LEU A 261 13.29 3.42 -5.36
CA LEU A 261 14.32 2.73 -4.58
C LEU A 261 15.68 3.29 -4.98
N LEU A 262 16.39 3.87 -4.00
CA LEU A 262 17.77 4.28 -4.16
C LEU A 262 18.67 3.12 -3.77
N VAL A 263 19.39 2.59 -4.74
CA VAL A 263 20.35 1.49 -4.58
C VAL A 263 21.77 2.07 -4.52
N THR A 264 22.52 1.66 -3.50
CA THR A 264 23.92 1.99 -3.32
C THR A 264 24.78 0.81 -3.75
N LEU A 265 25.61 1.05 -4.77
CA LEU A 265 26.62 0.11 -5.23
C LEU A 265 27.86 0.17 -4.30
N PRO A 266 28.59 -0.95 -4.15
CA PRO A 266 29.77 -1.03 -3.29
C PRO A 266 30.91 -0.13 -3.80
N ALA A 267 31.01 0.05 -5.11
CA ALA A 267 31.96 0.95 -5.76
C ALA A 267 31.27 1.71 -6.92
N PRO A 268 31.77 2.90 -7.30
CA PRO A 268 31.32 3.58 -8.52
C PRO A 268 31.59 2.73 -9.76
N SER A 269 30.53 2.45 -10.54
CA SER A 269 30.59 1.55 -11.70
C SER A 269 30.03 2.20 -12.95
N ASN A 270 30.56 1.83 -14.11
CA ASN A 270 30.02 2.24 -15.40
C ASN A 270 28.92 1.25 -15.85
N LEU A 271 27.67 1.60 -15.58
CA LEU A 271 26.52 0.74 -15.81
C LEU A 271 26.16 0.68 -17.29
N THR A 272 25.90 -0.52 -17.78
CA THR A 272 25.47 -0.78 -19.17
C THR A 272 24.03 -1.26 -19.24
N GLY A 273 23.51 -1.80 -18.14
CA GLY A 273 22.14 -2.26 -18.06
C GLY A 273 21.66 -2.48 -16.65
N LEU A 274 20.35 -2.57 -16.53
CA LEU A 274 19.63 -2.88 -15.31
C LEU A 274 18.49 -3.83 -15.67
N TRP A 275 18.14 -4.74 -14.77
CA TRP A 275 16.93 -5.54 -14.92
C TRP A 275 16.07 -5.46 -13.66
N ILE A 276 14.76 -5.50 -13.85
CA ILE A 276 13.76 -5.46 -12.78
C ILE A 276 12.82 -6.64 -12.97
N ASN A 277 12.63 -7.44 -11.92
CA ASN A 277 11.61 -8.46 -11.86
C ASN A 277 10.37 -7.93 -11.13
N SER A 278 9.22 -7.93 -11.80
CA SER A 278 7.97 -7.41 -11.25
C SER A 278 6.77 -8.19 -11.77
N THR A 279 5.79 -8.43 -10.90
CA THR A 279 4.48 -8.99 -11.26
C THR A 279 3.43 -7.90 -11.54
N SER A 280 3.86 -6.64 -11.66
CA SER A 280 3.00 -5.46 -11.83
C SER A 280 3.19 -4.83 -13.22
N PRO A 281 2.66 -5.47 -14.29
CA PRO A 281 2.81 -4.97 -15.65
C PRO A 281 2.17 -3.59 -15.84
N GLY A 282 2.78 -2.74 -16.67
CA GLY A 282 2.32 -1.38 -16.90
C GLY A 282 2.85 -0.34 -15.92
N THR A 283 3.66 -0.75 -14.93
CA THR A 283 4.43 0.20 -14.10
C THR A 283 5.48 0.90 -14.97
N GLU A 284 5.53 2.23 -14.96
CA GLU A 284 6.55 3.01 -15.66
C GLU A 284 7.68 3.37 -14.70
N VAL A 285 8.92 3.12 -15.13
CA VAL A 285 10.12 3.39 -14.35
C VAL A 285 11.15 4.18 -15.14
N GLU A 286 11.84 5.06 -14.42
CA GLU A 286 13.07 5.72 -14.84
C GLU A 286 14.23 5.22 -13.98
N VAL A 287 15.34 4.87 -14.63
CA VAL A 287 16.61 4.60 -13.97
C VAL A 287 17.41 5.89 -13.99
N ARG A 288 17.87 6.34 -12.82
CA ARG A 288 18.52 7.64 -12.65
C ARG A 288 19.83 7.49 -11.89
N SER A 289 20.88 8.21 -12.30
CA SER A 289 22.11 8.35 -11.51
C SER A 289 21.97 9.49 -10.50
N ALA A 290 22.45 9.26 -9.29
CA ALA A 290 22.48 10.26 -8.23
C ALA A 290 23.92 10.54 -7.78
N PRO A 291 24.29 11.82 -7.52
CA PRO A 291 25.64 12.17 -7.07
C PRO A 291 25.91 11.76 -5.62
N ALA A 292 24.88 11.66 -4.76
CA ALA A 292 24.99 11.28 -3.35
C ALA A 292 23.76 10.51 -2.87
N ALA A 293 23.88 9.84 -1.72
CA ALA A 293 22.77 9.13 -1.08
C ALA A 293 21.61 10.06 -0.65
N SER A 294 21.93 11.31 -0.30
CA SER A 294 20.97 12.33 0.14
C SER A 294 20.57 13.30 -0.98
N SER A 295 20.77 12.93 -2.25
CA SER A 295 20.43 13.79 -3.39
C SER A 295 18.92 13.99 -3.52
N THR A 296 18.53 15.19 -3.93
CA THR A 296 17.14 15.49 -4.32
C THR A 296 16.87 15.01 -5.74
N LEU A 297 15.59 14.82 -6.10
CA LEU A 297 15.20 14.27 -7.42
C LEU A 297 15.74 15.11 -8.59
N ASP A 298 15.77 16.44 -8.46
CA ASP A 298 16.29 17.40 -9.45
C ASP A 298 17.81 17.31 -9.67
N GLN A 299 18.54 16.77 -8.70
CA GLN A 299 19.99 16.53 -8.81
C GLN A 299 20.33 15.22 -9.54
N THR A 300 19.33 14.37 -9.76
CA THR A 300 19.51 13.08 -10.43
C THR A 300 19.34 13.21 -11.94
N ARG A 301 20.01 12.34 -12.69
CA ARG A 301 19.94 12.32 -14.16
C ARG A 301 19.34 11.01 -14.65
N VAL A 302 18.37 11.06 -15.55
CA VAL A 302 17.84 9.86 -16.21
C VAL A 302 18.96 9.25 -17.06
N ILE A 303 19.15 7.94 -16.89
CA ILE A 303 20.10 7.12 -17.64
C ILE A 303 19.41 5.93 -18.31
N GLY A 304 18.11 5.72 -18.10
CA GLY A 304 17.30 4.70 -18.75
C GLY A 304 15.83 4.81 -18.33
N SER A 305 14.94 4.17 -19.08
CA SER A 305 13.50 4.11 -18.76
C SER A 305 12.86 2.88 -19.36
N ALA A 306 11.82 2.35 -18.73
CA ALA A 306 11.04 1.23 -19.27
C ALA A 306 9.63 1.19 -18.69
N THR A 307 8.73 0.50 -19.39
CA THR A 307 7.47 0.02 -18.83
C THR A 307 7.67 -1.44 -18.45
N LEU A 308 7.38 -1.79 -17.19
CA LEU A 308 7.57 -3.14 -16.68
C LEU A 308 6.52 -4.09 -17.29
N GLY A 309 6.98 -5.27 -17.68
CA GLY A 309 6.13 -6.40 -18.04
C GLY A 309 5.74 -7.24 -16.82
N ASN A 310 5.14 -8.41 -17.08
CA ASN A 310 5.00 -9.45 -16.05
C ASN A 310 6.25 -10.35 -16.10
N GLY A 311 7.08 -10.26 -15.07
CA GLY A 311 8.38 -10.93 -14.96
C GLY A 311 9.56 -9.96 -15.11
N VAL A 312 10.66 -10.46 -15.67
CA VAL A 312 11.91 -9.71 -15.81
C VAL A 312 11.84 -8.75 -17.01
N THR A 313 12.09 -7.47 -16.75
CA THR A 313 12.22 -6.41 -17.76
C THR A 313 13.68 -5.94 -17.79
N GLN A 314 14.30 -5.98 -18.97
CA GLN A 314 15.65 -5.46 -19.20
C GLN A 314 15.58 -3.98 -19.59
N ILE A 315 16.42 -3.17 -18.97
CA ILE A 315 16.48 -1.72 -19.16
C ILE A 315 17.90 -1.35 -19.59
N PRO A 316 18.12 -0.95 -20.85
CA PRO A 316 19.42 -0.45 -21.28
C PRO A 316 19.75 0.85 -20.55
N VAL A 317 21.00 0.99 -20.13
CA VAL A 317 21.48 2.17 -19.40
C VAL A 317 22.51 2.89 -20.25
N GLU A 318 22.27 4.18 -20.48
CA GLU A 318 23.17 5.09 -21.17
C GLU A 318 23.80 6.03 -20.14
N SER A 319 24.99 5.68 -19.66
CA SER A 319 25.76 6.53 -18.75
C SER A 319 27.20 6.68 -19.24
N ASN A 320 27.66 7.92 -19.30
CA ASN A 320 29.07 8.25 -19.56
C ASN A 320 29.87 8.46 -18.26
N GLN A 321 29.24 8.25 -17.10
CA GLN A 321 29.85 8.49 -15.79
C GLN A 321 29.68 7.29 -14.87
N GLN A 322 30.71 7.02 -14.06
CA GLN A 322 30.61 6.03 -13.00
C GLN A 322 29.60 6.50 -11.96
N SER A 323 28.60 5.67 -11.70
CA SER A 323 27.56 5.95 -10.72
C SER A 323 27.68 4.98 -9.57
N ARG A 324 27.61 5.50 -8.33
CA ARG A 324 27.53 4.67 -7.13
C ARG A 324 26.09 4.56 -6.62
N TYR A 325 25.30 5.62 -6.79
CA TYR A 325 23.92 5.69 -6.35
C TYR A 325 23.02 5.66 -7.58
N VAL A 326 22.14 4.66 -7.63
CA VAL A 326 21.20 4.46 -8.73
C VAL A 326 19.80 4.50 -8.17
N LEU A 327 18.98 5.42 -8.65
CA LEU A 327 17.59 5.55 -8.28
C LEU A 327 16.73 4.85 -9.34
N ILE A 328 15.93 3.89 -8.89
CA ILE A 328 14.85 3.29 -9.67
C ILE A 328 13.59 4.08 -9.29
N TRP A 329 13.18 5.00 -10.15
CA TRP A 329 12.09 5.94 -9.91
C TRP A 329 10.82 5.49 -10.64
N ILE A 330 9.73 5.27 -9.91
CA ILE A 330 8.43 4.88 -10.46
C ILE A 330 7.62 6.15 -10.75
N THR A 331 7.30 6.36 -12.03
CA THR A 331 6.52 7.51 -12.52
C THR A 331 5.05 7.19 -12.73
N ALA A 332 4.71 5.92 -12.94
CA ALA A 332 3.34 5.43 -12.99
C ALA A 332 3.25 4.01 -12.41
N LEU A 333 2.23 3.77 -11.61
CA LEU A 333 1.96 2.50 -10.95
C LEU A 333 1.10 1.57 -11.83
N SER A 334 1.18 0.27 -11.58
CA SER A 334 0.27 -0.71 -12.19
C SER A 334 -1.15 -0.54 -11.64
N SER A 335 -2.14 -0.78 -12.50
CA SER A 335 -3.55 -0.79 -12.10
C SER A 335 -3.89 -2.10 -11.38
N SER A 336 -4.46 -2.00 -10.18
CA SER A 336 -4.96 -3.12 -9.37
C SER A 336 -6.43 -2.85 -9.02
N GLY A 337 -7.33 -3.30 -9.90
CA GLY A 337 -8.77 -3.04 -9.77
C GLY A 337 -9.10 -1.54 -9.87
N SER A 338 -9.61 -0.95 -8.79
CA SER A 338 -9.93 0.49 -8.68
C SER A 338 -8.81 1.33 -8.07
N GLN A 339 -7.66 0.71 -7.79
CA GLN A 339 -6.50 1.34 -7.15
C GLN A 339 -5.25 1.13 -8.00
N PHE A 340 -4.18 1.80 -7.62
CA PHE A 340 -2.87 1.73 -8.25
C PHE A 340 -1.85 1.23 -7.23
N GLN A 341 -1.11 0.19 -7.59
CA GLN A 341 -0.08 -0.40 -6.75
C GLN A 341 0.90 -1.16 -7.64
N SER A 342 2.18 -1.08 -7.31
CA SER A 342 3.24 -1.84 -7.97
C SER A 342 4.05 -2.64 -6.95
N THR A 343 4.62 -3.75 -7.40
CA THR A 343 5.53 -4.59 -6.61
C THR A 343 6.82 -4.83 -7.37
N ILE A 344 7.96 -4.76 -6.69
CA ILE A 344 9.27 -5.13 -7.24
C ILE A 344 9.80 -6.32 -6.46
N ALA A 345 10.08 -7.41 -7.17
CA ALA A 345 10.63 -8.63 -6.57
C ALA A 345 12.15 -8.55 -6.45
N ASP A 346 12.82 -8.26 -7.56
CA ASP A 346 14.27 -8.24 -7.65
C ASP A 346 14.76 -7.14 -8.59
N VAL A 347 15.96 -6.64 -8.32
CA VAL A 347 16.68 -5.74 -9.22
C VAL A 347 18.14 -6.17 -9.33
N GLY A 348 18.72 -6.00 -10.52
CA GLY A 348 20.13 -6.27 -10.73
C GLY A 348 20.75 -5.35 -11.77
N PHE A 349 22.08 -5.23 -11.70
CA PHE A 349 22.85 -4.25 -12.46
C PHE A 349 23.95 -4.96 -13.23
N THR A 350 24.19 -4.51 -14.46
CA THR A 350 25.32 -4.93 -15.27
C THR A 350 26.22 -3.73 -15.58
N ALA A 351 27.53 -3.95 -15.54
CA ALA A 351 28.53 -2.95 -15.87
C ALA A 351 29.43 -3.41 -17.01
N ALA A 352 30.08 -2.45 -17.66
CA ALA A 352 31.19 -2.70 -18.57
C ALA A 352 32.34 -3.38 -17.80
N ARG A 353 33.10 -4.24 -18.50
CA ARG A 353 34.32 -4.87 -17.96
C ARG A 353 35.44 -3.88 -17.72
#